data_AF-M1ESI4-F1
#
_entry.id   AF-M1ESI4-F1
#
_cell.length_a   1.000
_cell.length_b   1.000
_cell.length_c   1.000
_cell.angle_alpha   90.00
_cell.angle_beta   90.00
_cell.angle_gamma   90.00
#
_symmetry.space_group_name_H-M   'P 1'
#
loop_
_entity.id
_entity.type
_entity.pdbx_description
1 polymer ?
#
loop_
_entity_poly.entity_id
_entity_poly.type
_entity_poly.pdbx_seq_one_letter_code
_entity_poly.pdbx_strand_id
1 'polypeptide(L)'
;QIHNLEDRLKKYEKNVYATTVGTPYKGGNLYHTDVSLLGEPTEFEYLRKVLFEYMMGRETKTMAKVITTVLKFPDDQTQKILEREDARLMSWLRSSS
;
A
#
# COMPACT_ATOMS: atom_id res chain seq x y z
N GLN A 1 -38.11 10.51 -20.91
CA GLN A 1 -37.33 9.28 -20.67
C GLN A 1 -36.34 9.38 -19.49
N ILE A 2 -36.42 10.44 -18.66
CA ILE A 2 -35.53 10.70 -17.51
C ILE A 2 -36.03 10.02 -16.22
N HIS A 3 -37.35 9.93 -16.04
CA HIS A 3 -37.96 9.40 -14.80
C HIS A 3 -37.52 7.96 -14.45
N ASN A 4 -37.34 7.11 -15.46
CA ASN A 4 -36.88 5.73 -15.25
C ASN A 4 -35.42 5.64 -14.78
N LEU A 5 -34.58 6.63 -15.14
CA LEU A 5 -33.19 6.68 -14.69
C LEU A 5 -33.11 7.09 -13.22
N GLU A 6 -33.96 8.02 -12.78
CA GLU A 6 -34.06 8.44 -11.38
C GLU A 6 -34.49 7.29 -10.47
N ASP A 7 -35.48 6.51 -10.90
CA ASP A 7 -35.94 5.32 -10.16
C ASP A 7 -34.86 4.24 -10.05
N ARG A 8 -34.08 4.05 -11.12
CA ARG A 8 -32.94 3.13 -11.12
C ARG A 8 -31.83 3.62 -10.20
N LEU A 9 -31.50 4.92 -10.23
CA LEU A 9 -30.47 5.50 -9.37
C LEU A 9 -30.87 5.36 -7.89
N LYS A 10 -32.12 5.71 -7.57
CA LYS A 10 -32.68 5.61 -6.22
C LYS A 10 -32.69 4.17 -5.69
N LYS A 11 -32.88 3.17 -6.57
CA LYS A 11 -32.78 1.74 -6.23
C LYS A 11 -31.33 1.30 -5.97
N TYR A 12 -30.37 1.77 -6.77
CA TYR A 12 -28.95 1.48 -6.54
C TYR A 12 -28.46 2.10 -5.23
N GLU A 13 -28.81 3.35 -4.98
CA GLU A 13 -28.58 4.03 -3.72
C GLU A 13 -29.14 3.22 -2.54
N LYS A 14 -30.43 2.88 -2.57
CA LYS A 14 -31.08 2.12 -1.48
C LYS A 14 -30.47 0.74 -1.23
N ASN A 15 -29.93 0.08 -2.26
CA ASN A 15 -29.22 -1.21 -2.13
C ASN A 15 -27.80 -1.08 -1.59
N VAL A 16 -27.09 0.03 -1.88
CA VAL A 16 -25.75 0.31 -1.36
C VAL A 16 -25.81 0.54 0.16
N TYR A 17 -26.82 1.26 0.66
CA TYR A 17 -26.94 1.53 2.10
C TYR A 17 -27.57 0.37 2.89
N ALA A 18 -28.31 -0.52 2.22
CA ALA A 18 -28.93 -1.68 2.87
C ALA A 18 -27.93 -2.80 3.24
N THR A 19 -26.68 -2.74 2.75
CA THR A 19 -25.62 -3.69 3.14
C THR A 19 -24.91 -3.25 4.44
N THR A 20 -25.25 -2.10 5.02
CA THR A 20 -24.61 -1.60 6.25
C THR A 20 -25.63 -1.17 7.29
N VAL A 21 -26.39 -2.11 7.85
CA VAL A 21 -27.19 -1.85 9.06
C VAL A 21 -26.57 -2.63 10.22
N GLY A 22 -25.67 -1.97 10.94
CA GLY A 22 -25.07 -2.50 12.16
C GLY A 22 -23.87 -1.68 12.65
N THR A 23 -24.15 -0.57 13.33
CA THR A 23 -23.26 0.29 14.18
C THR A 23 -22.76 1.62 13.55
N PRO A 24 -23.00 2.78 14.22
CA PRO A 24 -22.74 4.11 13.66
C PRO A 24 -21.35 4.69 13.99
N TYR A 25 -20.42 3.91 14.53
CA TYR A 25 -19.05 4.38 14.81
C TYR A 25 -18.04 3.26 14.56
N LYS A 26 -17.73 2.98 13.29
CA LYS A 26 -16.53 2.22 12.93
C LYS A 26 -15.90 2.75 11.64
N GLY A 27 -15.69 4.06 11.59
CA GLY A 27 -14.83 4.72 10.61
C GLY A 27 -13.34 4.50 10.90
N GLY A 28 -12.94 3.24 11.13
CA GLY A 28 -11.59 2.91 11.57
C GLY A 28 -11.35 1.41 11.72
N ASN A 29 -11.52 0.64 10.64
CA ASN A 29 -11.05 -0.76 10.64
C ASN A 29 -10.86 -1.38 9.24
N LEU A 30 -11.00 -0.63 8.13
CA LEU A 30 -10.65 -1.21 6.82
C LEU A 30 -9.16 -1.59 6.74
N TYR A 31 -8.33 -1.01 7.61
CA TYR A 31 -6.92 -1.36 7.77
C TYR A 31 -6.63 -2.41 8.85
N HIS A 32 -7.60 -2.98 9.55
CA HIS A 32 -7.31 -3.92 10.65
C HIS A 32 -7.86 -5.33 10.37
N THR A 33 -8.78 -5.48 9.41
CA THR A 33 -9.27 -6.81 9.04
C THR A 33 -8.31 -7.54 8.09
N ASP A 34 -7.61 -6.82 7.19
CA ASP A 34 -6.56 -7.40 6.32
C ASP A 34 -5.15 -7.40 6.95
N VAL A 35 -4.92 -6.55 7.96
CA VAL A 35 -3.58 -6.39 8.59
C VAL A 35 -3.19 -7.55 9.49
N SER A 36 -4.14 -8.33 10.00
CA SER A 36 -3.81 -9.56 10.73
C SER A 36 -3.08 -10.60 9.87
N LEU A 37 -3.09 -10.46 8.54
CA LEU A 37 -2.41 -11.37 7.62
C LEU A 37 -0.92 -10.99 7.37
N LEU A 38 -0.51 -9.76 7.70
CA LEU A 38 0.76 -9.16 7.26
C LEU A 38 1.82 -9.01 8.37
N GLY A 39 1.56 -9.49 9.59
CA GLY A 39 2.48 -9.41 10.73
C GLY A 39 1.87 -8.72 11.96
N GLU A 40 2.63 -8.63 13.05
CA GLU A 40 2.17 -7.93 14.25
C GLU A 40 1.87 -6.45 13.94
N PRO A 41 0.94 -5.80 14.68
CA PRO A 41 0.55 -4.41 14.43
C PRO A 41 1.74 -3.43 14.37
N THR A 42 2.82 -3.72 15.10
CA THR A 42 4.07 -2.95 15.14
C THR A 42 4.92 -3.10 13.87
N GLU A 43 5.03 -4.30 13.31
CA GLU A 43 5.77 -4.56 12.06
C GLU A 43 5.12 -3.85 10.88
N PHE A 44 3.79 -3.82 10.84
CA PHE A 44 3.05 -3.16 9.78
C PHE A 44 3.18 -1.63 9.82
N GLU A 45 3.20 -1.03 11.02
CA GLU A 45 3.49 0.40 11.17
C GLU A 45 4.92 0.75 10.75
N TYR A 46 5.89 -0.09 11.12
CA TYR A 46 7.27 0.07 10.69
C TYR A 46 7.39 -0.02 9.16
N LEU A 47 6.78 -1.04 8.55
CA LEU A 47 6.79 -1.23 7.11
C LEU A 47 6.18 -0.03 6.37
N ARG A 48 5.06 0.52 6.85
CA ARG A 48 4.45 1.74 6.29
C ARG A 48 5.42 2.92 6.31
N LYS A 49 6.14 3.12 7.41
CA LYS A 49 7.14 4.19 7.53
C LYS A 49 8.30 3.99 6.53
N VAL A 50 8.85 2.79 6.43
CA VAL A 50 9.97 2.48 5.54
C VAL A 50 9.58 2.62 4.07
N LEU A 51 8.39 2.11 3.69
CA LEU A 51 7.86 2.28 2.34
C LEU A 51 7.67 3.75 1.99
N PHE A 52 7.17 4.56 2.92
CA PHE A 52 7.05 6.00 2.72
C PHE A 52 8.41 6.65 2.40
N GLU A 53 9.43 6.42 3.23
CA GLU A 53 10.77 7.00 2.96
C GLU A 53 11.36 6.51 1.62
N TYR A 54 11.18 5.22 1.28
CA TYR A 54 11.61 4.66 0.00
C TYR A 54 10.93 5.38 -1.18
N MET A 55 9.61 5.55 -1.14
CA MET A 55 8.84 6.20 -2.20
C MET A 55 9.16 7.69 -2.31
N MET A 56 9.55 8.33 -1.21
CA MET A 56 10.04 9.71 -1.19
C MET A 56 11.48 9.87 -1.68
N GLY A 57 12.14 8.77 -2.10
CA GLY A 57 13.49 8.80 -2.66
C GLY A 57 14.59 8.98 -1.62
N ARG A 58 14.31 8.72 -0.34
CA ARG A 58 15.26 8.90 0.77
C ARG A 58 15.90 7.57 1.13
N GLU A 59 17.23 7.56 1.18
CA GLU A 59 18.04 6.38 1.53
C GLU A 59 17.56 5.09 0.82
N THR A 60 17.22 5.18 -0.47
CA THR A 60 16.42 4.16 -1.18
C THR A 60 17.05 2.76 -1.12
N LYS A 61 18.38 2.67 -1.20
CA LYS A 61 19.11 1.39 -1.06
C LYS A 61 18.92 0.76 0.32
N THR A 62 18.98 1.56 1.38
CA THR A 62 18.77 1.10 2.77
C THR A 62 17.32 0.70 2.97
N MET A 63 16.38 1.54 2.53
CA MET A 63 14.95 1.26 2.68
C MET A 63 14.55 0.00 1.90
N ALA A 64 15.08 -0.21 0.69
CA ALA A 64 14.86 -1.43 -0.09
C ALA A 64 15.29 -2.69 0.67
N LYS A 65 16.48 -2.69 1.29
CA LYS A 65 16.96 -3.81 2.13
C LYS A 65 16.03 -4.10 3.29
N VAL A 66 15.55 -3.06 3.95
CA VAL A 66 14.62 -3.19 5.08
C VAL A 66 13.30 -3.79 4.60
N ILE A 67 12.72 -3.28 3.50
CA ILE A 67 11.45 -3.78 2.94
C ILE A 67 11.56 -5.27 2.57
N THR A 68 12.61 -5.67 1.85
CA THR A 68 12.79 -7.07 1.42
C THR A 68 12.98 -8.00 2.62
N THR A 69 13.60 -7.52 3.71
CA THR A 69 13.81 -8.29 4.94
C THR A 69 12.52 -8.43 5.74
N VAL A 70 11.78 -7.33 5.94
CA VAL A 70 10.50 -7.33 6.69
C VAL A 70 9.47 -8.21 5.99
N LEU A 71 9.38 -8.14 4.66
CA LEU A 71 8.47 -8.95 3.87
C LEU A 71 9.03 -10.34 3.52
N LYS A 72 10.24 -10.69 3.98
CA LYS A 72 10.90 -11.98 3.78
C LYS A 72 10.92 -12.41 2.31
N PHE A 73 11.36 -11.51 1.44
CA PHE A 73 11.51 -11.78 0.02
C PHE A 73 12.56 -12.89 -0.18
N PRO A 74 12.37 -13.78 -1.17
CA PRO A 74 13.38 -14.76 -1.51
C PRO A 74 14.65 -14.07 -2.02
N ASP A 75 15.80 -14.70 -1.78
CA ASP A 75 17.13 -14.10 -2.03
C ASP A 75 17.34 -13.69 -3.49
N ASP A 76 16.79 -14.45 -4.45
CA ASP A 76 16.88 -14.16 -5.87
C ASP A 76 16.17 -12.86 -6.26
N GLN A 77 15.03 -12.57 -5.62
CA GLN A 77 14.29 -11.33 -5.81
C GLN A 77 14.97 -10.19 -5.07
N THR A 78 15.42 -10.43 -3.84
CA THR A 78 16.15 -9.45 -3.04
C THR A 78 17.40 -8.97 -3.79
N GLN A 79 18.21 -9.87 -4.33
CA GLN A 79 19.41 -9.52 -5.08
C GLN A 79 19.09 -8.65 -6.31
N LYS A 80 18.11 -9.04 -7.13
CA LYS A 80 17.70 -8.27 -8.32
C LYS A 80 17.25 -6.86 -7.98
N ILE A 81 16.53 -6.69 -6.86
CA ILE A 81 16.06 -5.39 -6.38
C ILE A 81 17.27 -4.51 -5.99
N LEU A 82 18.22 -5.07 -5.24
CA LEU A 82 19.41 -4.32 -4.78
C LEU A 82 20.34 -3.94 -5.94
N GLU A 83 20.53 -4.83 -6.91
CA GLU A 83 21.30 -4.53 -8.13
C GLU A 83 20.67 -3.39 -8.93
N ARG A 84 19.33 -3.35 -9.02
CA ARG A 84 18.60 -2.27 -9.69
C ARG A 84 18.73 -0.93 -8.95
N GLU A 85 18.70 -0.93 -7.63
CA GLU A 85 18.95 0.29 -6.83
C GLU A 85 20.38 0.82 -7.06
N ASP A 86 21.37 -0.07 -7.14
CA ASP A 86 22.75 0.31 -7.43
C ASP A 86 22.90 0.91 -8.83
N ALA A 87 22.31 0.27 -9.84
CA ALA A 87 22.29 0.79 -11.20
C ALA A 87 21.61 2.17 -11.29
N ARG A 88 20.50 2.36 -10.56
CA ARG A 88 19.80 3.65 -10.48
C ARG A 88 20.69 4.74 -9.88
N LEU A 89 21.38 4.46 -8.78
CA LEU A 89 22.31 5.40 -8.15
C LEU A 89 23.43 5.82 -9.12
N MET A 90 24.02 4.85 -9.82
CA MET A 90 25.09 5.12 -10.80
C MET A 90 24.59 5.92 -12.00
N SER A 91 23.38 5.64 -12.47
CA SER A 91 22.77 6.40 -13.57
C SER A 91 22.54 7.87 -13.19
N TRP A 92 22.10 8.15 -11.95
CA TRP A 92 21.91 9.52 -11.48
C TRP A 92 23.24 10.28 -11.36
N LEU A 93 24.28 9.63 -10.82
CA LEU A 93 25.62 10.22 -10.73
C LEU A 93 26.19 10.54 -12.11
N ARG A 94 26.07 9.61 -13.06
CA ARG A 94 26.58 9.79 -14.43
C ARG A 94 25.84 10.88 -15.21
N SER A 95 24.53 11.02 -15.02
CA SER A 95 23.73 12.05 -15.68
C SER A 95 23.89 13.45 -15.07
N SER A 96 24.50 13.54 -13.88
CA SER A 96 24.72 14.80 -13.16
C SER A 96 26.14 15.37 -13.36
N SER A 97 26.98 14.72 -14.17
CA SER A 97 28.34 15.12 -14.51
C SER A 97 28.45 15.56 -15.97
#